data_AF-A0A3D5WMD3-F1
#
_entry.id   AF-A0A3D5WMD3-F1
#
_cell.length_a   1.000
_cell.length_b   1.000
_cell.length_c   1.000
_cell.angle_alpha   90.00
_cell.angle_beta   90.00
_cell.angle_gamma   90.00
#
_symmetry.space_group_name_H-M   'P 1'
#
loop_
_entity.id
_entity.type
_entity.pdbx_description
1 polymer ?
#
loop_
_entity_poly.entity_id
_entity_poly.type
_entity_poly.pdbx_seq_one_letter_code
_entity_poly.pdbx_strand_id
1 'polypeptide(L)'
;MKEINKEEFKKEIEDYVKVLFRKTIKEADQQQLFQAVSYAVKDFIVDQWMATHKTYEEKDVKTVYYLSMEFLMGRALGNMIINLKGNKEIKEAVEELGLDLDVIEDQEPDAA
;
A
#
# COMPACT_ATOMS: atom_id res chain seq x y z
N MET A 1 10.92 9.30 7.55
CA MET A 1 9.70 8.80 6.88
C MET A 1 9.48 9.74 5.71
N LYS A 2 9.43 9.24 4.47
CA LYS A 2 9.20 10.08 3.28
C LYS A 2 7.82 10.72 3.46
N GLU A 3 7.73 12.05 3.36
CA GLU A 3 6.42 12.72 3.40
C GLU A 3 5.63 12.30 2.16
N ILE A 4 4.34 11.99 2.35
CA ILE A 4 3.47 11.59 1.25
C ILE A 4 3.10 12.84 0.47
N ASN A 5 3.71 13.01 -0.69
CA ASN A 5 3.34 14.07 -1.62
C ASN A 5 2.14 13.61 -2.44
N LYS A 6 1.01 14.32 -2.32
CA LYS A 6 -0.23 13.99 -3.02
C LYS A 6 -0.08 13.93 -4.54
N GLU A 7 0.68 14.84 -5.14
CA GLU A 7 0.87 14.88 -6.60
C GLU A 7 1.70 13.70 -7.10
N GLU A 8 2.74 13.33 -6.35
CA GLU A 8 3.56 12.16 -6.65
C GLU A 8 2.71 10.88 -6.53
N PHE A 9 1.94 10.76 -5.45
CA PHE A 9 1.10 9.60 -5.20
C PHE A 9 0.00 9.40 -6.25
N LYS A 10 -0.67 10.48 -6.68
CA LYS A 10 -1.66 10.42 -7.78
C LYS A 10 -1.03 9.87 -9.06
N LYS A 11 0.16 10.36 -9.39
CA LYS A 11 0.90 9.91 -10.57
C LYS A 11 1.32 8.44 -10.45
N GLU A 12 1.77 8.01 -9.27
CA GLU A 12 2.10 6.61 -9.02
C GLU A 12 0.88 5.70 -9.22
N ILE A 13 -0.31 6.09 -8.75
CA ILE A 13 -1.54 5.33 -9.00
C ILE A 13 -1.80 5.21 -10.50
N GLU A 14 -1.76 6.32 -11.25
CA GLU A 14 -1.94 6.29 -12.71
C GLU A 14 -0.92 5.39 -13.41
N ASP A 15 0.35 5.49 -13.01
CA ASP A 15 1.43 4.68 -13.54
C ASP A 15 1.22 3.20 -13.23
N TYR A 16 0.77 2.83 -12.02
CA TYR A 16 0.46 1.45 -11.66
C TYR A 16 -0.74 0.89 -12.41
N VAL A 17 -1.82 1.66 -12.59
CA VAL A 17 -2.96 1.22 -13.42
C VAL A 17 -2.49 0.94 -14.85
N LYS A 18 -1.63 1.80 -15.39
CA LYS A 18 -1.07 1.65 -16.74
C LYS A 18 -0.11 0.46 -16.85
N VAL A 19 0.81 0.30 -15.92
CA VAL A 19 1.85 -0.74 -15.97
C VAL A 19 1.26 -2.11 -15.72
N LEU A 20 0.37 -2.25 -14.72
CA LEU A 20 -0.22 -3.52 -14.35
C LEU A 20 -1.32 -3.95 -15.32
N PHE A 21 -2.18 -3.02 -15.76
CA PHE A 21 -3.41 -3.37 -16.49
C PHE A 21 -3.51 -2.79 -17.90
N ARG A 22 -2.60 -1.88 -18.30
CA ARG A 22 -2.62 -1.19 -19.61
C ARG A 22 -3.92 -0.45 -19.87
N LYS A 23 -4.48 0.12 -18.80
CA LYS A 23 -5.73 0.87 -18.79
C LYS A 23 -5.51 2.26 -18.21
N THR A 24 -6.47 3.15 -18.44
CA THR A 24 -6.62 4.39 -17.68
C THR A 24 -7.46 4.16 -16.43
N ILE A 25 -7.45 5.10 -15.48
CA ILE A 25 -8.28 5.05 -14.26
C ILE A 25 -9.77 4.84 -14.60
N LYS A 26 -10.25 5.43 -15.70
CA LYS A 26 -11.65 5.33 -16.11
C LYS A 26 -12.05 3.96 -16.69
N GLU A 27 -11.09 3.19 -17.18
CA GLU A 27 -11.32 1.88 -17.81
C GLU A 27 -11.04 0.71 -16.85
N ALA A 28 -10.33 0.99 -15.77
CA ALA A 28 -10.00 0.03 -14.73
C ALA A 28 -11.24 -0.32 -13.92
N ASP A 29 -11.39 -1.60 -13.59
CA ASP A 29 -12.40 -2.03 -12.63
C ASP A 29 -11.95 -1.75 -11.18
N GLN A 30 -12.86 -1.90 -10.22
CA GLN A 30 -12.58 -1.57 -8.82
C GLN A 30 -11.42 -2.40 -8.24
N GLN A 31 -11.31 -3.68 -8.60
CA GLN A 31 -10.22 -4.54 -8.15
C GLN A 31 -8.86 -4.08 -8.69
N GLN A 32 -8.82 -3.66 -9.95
CA GLN A 32 -7.61 -3.12 -10.59
C GLN A 32 -7.18 -1.80 -9.94
N LEU A 33 -8.13 -0.92 -9.65
CA LEU A 33 -7.86 0.33 -8.94
C LEU A 33 -7.34 0.05 -7.53
N PHE A 34 -7.93 -0.90 -6.80
CA PHE A 34 -7.45 -1.34 -5.49
C PHE A 34 -6.01 -1.84 -5.54
N GLN A 35 -5.69 -2.69 -6.52
CA GLN A 35 -4.32 -3.18 -6.68
C GLN A 35 -3.37 -2.02 -6.95
N ALA A 36 -3.71 -1.10 -7.85
CA ALA A 36 -2.85 0.05 -8.16
C ALA A 36 -2.60 0.95 -6.95
N VAL A 37 -3.64 1.28 -6.16
CA VAL A 37 -3.50 2.04 -4.92
C VAL A 37 -2.63 1.27 -3.91
N SER A 38 -2.84 -0.04 -3.77
CA SER A 38 -2.05 -0.87 -2.86
C SER A 38 -0.57 -0.91 -3.23
N TYR A 39 -0.24 -0.98 -4.52
CA TYR A 39 1.15 -0.91 -4.99
C TYR A 39 1.77 0.47 -4.72
N ALA A 40 1.04 1.55 -4.98
CA ALA A 40 1.51 2.91 -4.66
C ALA A 40 1.77 3.07 -3.15
N VAL A 41 0.89 2.58 -2.27
CA VAL A 41 1.10 2.62 -0.82
C VAL A 41 2.32 1.78 -0.41
N LYS A 42 2.50 0.61 -1.03
CA LYS A 42 3.60 -0.31 -0.74
C LYS A 42 4.97 0.31 -1.04
N ASP A 43 5.10 1.17 -2.03
CA ASP A 43 6.37 1.83 -2.38
C ASP A 43 6.94 2.66 -1.23
N PHE A 44 6.10 3.26 -0.38
CA PHE A 44 6.57 3.97 0.82
C PHE A 44 7.20 3.07 1.88
N ILE A 45 6.93 1.76 1.83
CA ILE A 45 7.31 0.77 2.85
C ILE A 45 8.50 -0.08 2.38
N VAL A 46 8.59 -0.39 1.08
CA VAL A 46 9.59 -1.34 0.55
C VAL A 46 11.02 -0.97 0.91
N ASP A 47 11.41 0.30 0.72
CA ASP A 47 12.76 0.76 1.05
C ASP A 47 13.08 0.63 2.55
N GLN A 48 12.10 0.94 3.40
CA GLN A 48 12.24 0.84 4.86
C GLN A 48 12.33 -0.63 5.31
N TRP A 49 11.56 -1.50 4.67
CA TRP A 49 11.60 -2.94 4.92
C TRP A 49 12.96 -3.52 4.55
N MET A 50 13.48 -3.18 3.37
CA MET A 50 14.83 -3.57 2.93
C MET A 50 15.92 -3.06 3.87
N ALA A 51 15.86 -1.79 4.28
CA ALA A 51 16.82 -1.20 5.21
C ALA A 51 16.81 -1.87 6.59
N THR A 52 15.63 -2.25 7.08
CA THR A 52 15.47 -2.96 8.35
C THR A 52 16.12 -4.33 8.29
N HIS A 53 15.84 -5.11 7.25
CA HIS A 53 16.46 -6.43 7.04
C HIS A 53 17.98 -6.34 6.96
N LYS A 54 18.51 -5.39 6.18
CA LYS A 54 19.96 -5.17 6.06
C LYS A 54 20.59 -4.82 7.41
N THR A 55 19.94 -3.97 8.20
CA THR A 55 20.41 -3.59 9.53
C THR A 55 20.47 -4.79 10.48
N TYR A 56 19.49 -5.70 10.40
CA TYR A 56 19.44 -6.88 11.26
C TYR A 56 20.57 -7.86 10.91
N GLU A 57 20.85 -8.02 9.62
CA GLU A 57 21.97 -8.84 9.12
C GLU A 57 23.33 -8.25 9.52
N GLU A 58 23.55 -6.95 9.28
CA GLU A 58 24.82 -6.27 9.61
C GLU A 58 25.15 -6.29 11.11
N LYS A 59 24.12 -6.22 11.96
CA LYS A 59 24.29 -6.15 13.42
C LYS A 59 24.28 -7.52 14.11
N ASP A 60 24.01 -8.60 13.37
CA ASP A 60 23.89 -9.97 13.89
C ASP A 60 23.08 -10.05 15.20
N VAL A 61 21.90 -9.41 15.18
CA VAL A 61 21.04 -9.34 16.37
C VAL A 61 20.36 -10.68 16.62
N LYS A 62 20.03 -10.97 17.88
CA LYS A 62 19.22 -12.15 18.23
C LYS A 62 17.83 -12.07 17.57
N THR A 63 17.54 -13.02 16.68
CA THR A 63 16.24 -13.11 15.97
C THR A 63 15.20 -13.88 16.79
N VAL A 64 13.99 -13.32 16.88
CA VAL A 64 12.83 -13.98 17.50
C VAL A 64 11.98 -14.60 16.40
N TYR A 65 11.73 -15.91 16.50
CA TYR A 65 10.82 -16.63 15.62
C TYR A 65 9.51 -16.90 16.35
N TYR A 66 8.42 -16.34 15.85
CA TYR A 66 7.08 -16.59 16.38
C TYR A 66 6.40 -17.68 15.55
N LEU A 67 6.18 -18.85 16.16
CA LEU A 67 5.54 -19.99 15.51
C LEU A 67 4.09 -20.10 16.01
N SER A 68 3.15 -20.02 15.08
CA SER A 68 1.72 -20.19 15.33
C SER A 68 1.11 -21.06 14.23
N MET A 69 0.06 -21.81 14.55
CA MET A 69 -0.74 -22.52 13.54
C MET A 69 -1.60 -21.55 12.73
N GLU A 70 -1.89 -20.37 13.28
CA GLU A 70 -2.82 -19.42 12.69
C GLU A 70 -2.33 -17.98 12.86
N PHE A 71 -2.58 -17.16 11.82
CA PHE A 71 -2.38 -15.72 11.82
C PHE A 71 -3.57 -15.04 11.14
N LEU A 72 -4.44 -14.42 11.93
CA LEU A 72 -5.59 -13.68 11.43
C LEU A 72 -5.20 -12.23 11.14
N MET A 73 -4.77 -11.96 9.91
CA MET A 73 -4.23 -10.65 9.53
C MET A 73 -5.30 -9.64 9.14
N GLY A 74 -6.45 -10.11 8.63
CA GLY A 74 -7.48 -9.25 8.07
C GLY A 74 -6.98 -8.51 6.82
N ARG A 75 -7.49 -7.29 6.62
CA ARG A 75 -7.09 -6.39 5.51
C ARG A 75 -5.84 -5.59 5.86
N ALA A 76 -4.92 -5.46 4.92
CA ALA A 76 -3.61 -4.85 5.13
C ALA A 76 -3.57 -3.38 4.69
N LEU A 77 -4.30 -2.97 3.65
CA LEU A 77 -4.18 -1.63 3.05
C LEU A 77 -4.45 -0.52 4.06
N GLY A 78 -5.62 -0.55 4.71
CA GLY A 78 -5.97 0.46 5.73
C GLY A 78 -4.98 0.48 6.90
N ASN A 79 -4.51 -0.69 7.33
CA ASN A 79 -3.48 -0.80 8.36
C ASN A 79 -2.15 -0.17 7.93
N MET A 80 -1.74 -0.33 6.68
CA MET A 80 -0.54 0.31 6.14
C MET A 80 -0.69 1.83 6.11
N ILE A 81 -1.82 2.35 5.62
CA ILE A 81 -2.10 3.79 5.57
C ILE A 81 -2.04 4.42 6.98
N ILE A 82 -2.63 3.75 7.97
CA ILE A 82 -2.59 4.19 9.38
C ILE A 82 -1.16 4.22 9.93
N ASN A 83 -0.38 3.15 9.71
CA ASN A 83 1.00 3.06 10.22
C ASN A 83 1.95 4.06 9.55
N LEU A 84 1.68 4.42 8.30
CA LEU A 84 2.36 5.50 7.58
C LEU A 84 1.89 6.90 8.02
N LYS A 85 0.82 6.99 8.83
CA LYS A 85 0.13 8.24 9.20
C LYS A 85 -0.35 9.03 7.98
N GLY A 86 -0.66 8.33 6.89
CA GLY A 86 -0.98 8.91 5.58
C GLY A 86 -2.48 9.09 5.31
N ASN A 87 -3.35 8.83 6.30
CA ASN A 87 -4.81 8.82 6.11
C ASN A 87 -5.34 10.05 5.39
N LYS A 88 -4.83 11.24 5.74
CA LYS A 88 -5.32 12.49 5.16
C LYS A 88 -4.84 12.64 3.71
N GLU A 89 -3.54 12.53 3.50
CA GLU A 89 -2.89 12.78 2.22
C GLU A 89 -3.33 11.75 1.16
N ILE A 90 -3.41 10.47 1.55
CA ILE A 90 -3.84 9.38 0.67
C ILE A 90 -5.32 9.52 0.33
N LYS A 91 -6.18 9.78 1.32
CA LYS A 91 -7.61 9.97 1.07
C LYS A 91 -7.88 11.13 0.14
N GLU A 92 -7.27 12.30 0.40
CA GLU A 92 -7.41 13.47 -0.48
C GLU A 92 -6.90 13.17 -1.91
N ALA A 93 -5.77 12.50 -2.05
CA ALA A 93 -5.21 12.18 -3.37
C ALA A 93 -6.10 11.21 -4.17
N VAL A 94 -6.66 10.19 -3.52
CA VAL A 94 -7.58 9.22 -4.14
C VAL A 94 -8.90 9.90 -4.53
N GLU A 95 -9.45 10.75 -3.65
CA GLU A 95 -10.66 11.53 -3.94
C GLU A 95 -10.47 12.54 -5.08
N GLU A 96 -9.31 13.20 -5.16
CA GLU A 96 -8.96 14.10 -6.27
C GLU A 96 -8.87 13.38 -7.63
N LEU A 97 -8.62 12.06 -7.65
CA LEU A 97 -8.68 11.21 -8.85
C LEU A 97 -10.10 10.73 -9.19
N GLY A 98 -11.10 11.13 -8.40
CA GLY A 98 -12.49 10.72 -8.55
C GLY A 98 -12.78 9.30 -8.05
N LEU A 99 -11.93 8.78 -7.16
CA LEU A 99 -12.07 7.47 -6.53
C LEU A 99 -12.57 7.63 -5.08
N ASP A 100 -13.13 6.56 -4.53
CA ASP A 100 -13.54 6.50 -3.12
C ASP A 100 -12.64 5.49 -2.40
N LEU A 101 -11.89 5.96 -1.41
CA LEU A 101 -10.95 5.12 -0.65
C LEU A 101 -11.69 3.99 0.08
N ASP A 102 -12.89 4.23 0.60
CA ASP A 102 -13.64 3.23 1.35
C ASP A 102 -14.08 2.08 0.42
N VAL A 103 -14.51 2.42 -0.80
CA VAL A 103 -14.86 1.43 -1.85
C VAL A 103 -13.64 0.63 -2.31
N ILE A 104 -12.47 1.27 -2.35
CA ILE A 104 -11.20 0.64 -2.71
C ILE A 104 -10.75 -0.35 -1.63
N GLU A 105 -10.80 0.03 -0.36
CA GLU A 105 -10.47 -0.85 0.77
C GLU A 105 -11.41 -2.05 0.87
N ASP A 106 -12.68 -1.90 0.44
CA ASP A 106 -13.64 -3.00 0.38
C ASP A 106 -13.35 -4.04 -0.71
N GLN A 107 -12.49 -3.74 -1.69
CA GLN A 107 -12.04 -4.73 -2.67
C GLN A 107 -10.94 -5.66 -2.14
N GLU A 108 -10.37 -5.36 -0.96
CA GLU A 108 -9.33 -6.19 -0.37
C GLU A 108 -9.95 -7.47 0.22
N PRO A 109 -9.60 -8.67 -0.30
CA PRO A 109 -10.03 -9.90 0.33
C PRO A 109 -9.34 -10.06 1.69
N ASP A 110 -10.09 -10.51 2.69
CA ASP A 110 -9.51 -10.87 3.99
C ASP A 110 -8.46 -11.98 3.84
N ALA A 111 -7.35 -11.83 4.55
CA ALA A 111 -6.32 -12.86 4.62
C ALA A 111 -6.83 -14.07 5.42
N ALA A 112 -7.10 -15.17 4.71
CA ALA A 112 -7.54 -16.46 5.24
C ALA A 112 -6.58 -17.59 4.81
#